data_AF-A0A3B9WMD0-F1
#
_entry.id   AF-A0A3B9WMD0-F1
#
_cell.length_a   1.000
_cell.length_b   1.000
_cell.length_c   1.000
_cell.angle_alpha   90.00
_cell.angle_beta   90.00
_cell.angle_gamma   90.00
#
_symmetry.space_group_name_H-M   'P 1'
#
loop_
_entity.id
_entity.type
_entity.pdbx_description
1 polymer ?
#
loop_
_entity_poly.entity_id
_entity_poly.type
_entity_poly.pdbx_seq_one_letter_code
_entity_poly.pdbx_strand_id
1 'polypeptide(L)'
;SGSVVFPVAHGSTLRVAMHAPKNLVANIDVERLPSYEQLQKGWLKAVEQAGYVIVPEGAVAPLVARLRSDALILSGYEIEDWAIGAGGDCANDPVAYILTLQELLRMGEKLTGELTHIRVDHAARLAQCVETLLKDNKKASILPWDVERALFAAQFVFARMGEDRAADDVAAAQLRLSGAAEPPNVMPTDIRAIAWVEEKMVAVQRDGSVQIFGRGIPRLWLGANLECHRVSAGPLHTVSFGIRWHGEKPALLWEVAGPAGVKLSAGLCDPTWSSIESTGETLLLGFV
;
A
#
# COMPACT_ATOMS: atom_id res chain seq x y z
N SER A 1 -2.30 6.51 23.42
CA SER A 1 -3.07 7.57 22.73
C SER A 1 -4.15 6.89 21.93
N GLY A 2 -5.42 7.05 22.31
CA GLY A 2 -6.54 6.49 21.57
C GLY A 2 -7.17 7.56 20.70
N SER A 3 -7.48 7.22 19.45
CA SER A 3 -8.42 7.98 18.62
C SER A 3 -9.82 7.39 18.79
N VAL A 4 -10.86 8.22 18.71
CA VAL A 4 -12.24 7.75 18.63
C VAL A 4 -12.84 8.42 17.41
N VAL A 5 -13.36 7.61 16.49
CA VAL A 5 -13.90 8.08 15.22
C VAL A 5 -15.41 7.92 15.24
N PHE A 6 -16.10 9.00 14.90
CA PHE A 6 -17.56 9.05 14.84
C PHE A 6 -17.98 9.36 13.41
N PRO A 7 -18.74 8.48 12.74
CA PRO A 7 -19.30 8.81 11.43
C PRO A 7 -20.38 9.90 11.60
N VAL A 8 -20.21 11.02 10.90
CA VAL A 8 -21.17 12.14 10.93
C VAL A 8 -21.73 12.34 9.51
N ALA A 9 -23.05 12.24 9.36
CA ALA A 9 -23.71 12.49 8.08
C ALA A 9 -23.63 13.97 7.69
N HIS A 10 -23.76 14.27 6.39
CA HIS A 10 -23.74 15.65 5.90
C HIS A 10 -24.83 16.49 6.55
N GLY A 11 -24.46 17.62 7.17
CA GLY A 11 -25.36 18.51 7.91
C GLY A 11 -25.62 18.10 9.38
N SER A 12 -25.07 16.98 9.84
CA SER A 12 -25.20 16.55 11.24
C SER A 12 -24.16 17.20 12.14
N THR A 13 -24.55 17.48 13.39
CA THR A 13 -23.63 17.97 14.43
C THR A 13 -23.42 16.88 15.47
N LEU A 14 -22.17 16.53 15.75
CA LEU A 14 -21.80 15.64 16.84
C LEU A 14 -21.35 16.47 18.05
N ARG A 15 -21.88 16.15 19.23
CA ARG A 15 -21.32 16.62 20.51
C ARG A 15 -20.83 15.43 21.30
N VAL A 16 -19.54 15.45 21.67
CA VAL A 16 -18.91 14.41 22.49
C VAL A 16 -18.64 14.99 23.88
N ALA A 17 -19.13 14.31 24.91
CA ALA A 17 -18.74 14.58 26.28
C ALA A 17 -17.67 13.57 26.69
N MET A 18 -16.43 14.02 26.88
CA MET A 18 -15.35 13.15 27.34
C MET A 18 -15.33 13.13 28.87
N HIS A 19 -15.45 11.94 29.48
CA HIS A 19 -15.26 11.79 30.91
C HIS A 19 -13.76 11.73 31.23
N ALA A 20 -13.19 12.86 31.64
CA ALA A 20 -11.85 12.90 32.20
C ALA A 20 -11.87 12.33 33.63
N PRO A 21 -10.99 11.39 34.01
CA PRO A 21 -10.88 10.92 35.39
C PRO A 21 -10.60 12.11 36.31
N LYS A 22 -11.07 12.07 37.57
CA LYS A 22 -11.11 13.22 38.51
C LYS A 22 -9.80 14.02 38.66
N ASN A 23 -8.64 13.42 38.32
CA ASN A 23 -7.32 14.06 38.38
C ASN A 23 -6.85 14.68 37.05
N LEU A 24 -7.59 14.52 35.94
CA LEU A 24 -7.25 14.99 34.59
C LEU A 24 -8.07 16.22 34.17
N VAL A 25 -9.25 16.44 34.79
CA VAL A 25 -10.19 17.53 34.46
C VAL A 25 -9.54 18.92 34.62
N ALA A 26 -8.53 19.06 35.48
CA ALA A 26 -7.86 20.34 35.72
C ALA A 26 -6.90 20.79 34.59
N ASN A 27 -6.54 19.93 33.63
CA ASN A 27 -5.42 20.18 32.71
C ASN A 27 -5.69 19.95 31.22
N ILE A 28 -6.96 19.78 30.79
CA ILE A 28 -7.27 19.71 29.34
C ILE A 28 -7.35 21.14 28.80
N ASP A 29 -6.23 21.61 28.27
CA ASP A 29 -6.14 22.86 27.53
C ASP A 29 -6.75 22.68 26.12
N VAL A 30 -8.02 23.07 25.97
CA VAL A 30 -8.76 22.95 24.71
C VAL A 30 -8.11 23.76 23.59
N GLU A 31 -7.40 24.85 23.91
CA GLU A 31 -6.67 25.66 22.93
C GLU A 31 -5.44 24.93 22.36
N ARG A 32 -4.96 23.88 23.05
CA ARG A 32 -3.89 22.99 22.54
C ARG A 32 -4.40 21.85 21.67
N LEU A 33 -5.71 21.65 21.58
CA LEU A 33 -6.24 20.64 20.67
C LEU A 33 -6.07 21.12 19.22
N PRO A 34 -5.74 20.21 18.28
CA PRO A 34 -5.63 20.58 16.89
C PRO A 34 -6.99 21.05 16.35
N SER A 35 -6.97 22.13 15.59
CA SER A 35 -8.12 22.59 14.79
C SER A 35 -8.55 21.55 13.76
N TYR A 36 -9.78 21.68 13.23
CA TYR A 36 -10.26 20.78 12.18
C TYR A 36 -9.33 20.75 10.96
N GLU A 37 -8.74 21.90 10.59
CA GLU A 37 -7.81 21.98 9.46
C GLU A 37 -6.49 21.26 9.74
N GLN A 38 -5.99 21.36 10.97
CA GLN A 38 -4.78 20.65 11.39
C GLN A 38 -5.02 19.14 11.42
N LEU A 39 -6.20 18.69 11.89
CA LEU A 39 -6.60 17.29 11.82
C LEU A 39 -6.69 16.81 10.37
N GLN A 40 -7.45 17.50 9.53
CA GLN A 40 -7.58 17.15 8.11
C GLN A 40 -6.21 17.08 7.40
N LYS A 41 -5.33 18.07 7.62
CA LYS A 41 -3.97 18.07 7.07
C LYS A 41 -3.14 16.91 7.60
N GLY A 42 -3.27 16.57 8.88
CA GLY A 42 -2.58 15.42 9.49
C GLY A 42 -3.00 14.10 8.85
N TRP A 43 -4.31 13.89 8.68
CA TRP A 43 -4.87 12.71 8.03
C TRP A 43 -4.45 12.61 6.55
N LEU A 44 -4.58 13.70 5.80
CA LEU A 44 -4.16 13.74 4.40
C LEU A 44 -2.67 13.44 4.27
N LYS A 45 -1.85 14.05 5.13
CA LYS A 45 -0.40 13.78 5.17
C LYS A 45 -0.08 12.31 5.43
N ALA A 46 -0.80 11.65 6.35
CA ALA A 46 -0.59 10.23 6.63
C ALA A 46 -0.95 9.35 5.41
N VAL A 47 -2.10 9.59 4.79
CA VAL A 47 -2.54 8.83 3.60
C VAL A 47 -1.61 9.08 2.40
N GLU A 48 -1.21 10.33 2.16
CA GLU A 48 -0.28 10.68 1.08
C GLU A 48 1.13 10.16 1.36
N GLN A 49 1.53 10.03 2.63
CA GLN A 49 2.81 9.44 3.04
C GLN A 49 3.00 8.04 2.48
N ALA A 50 1.92 7.27 2.44
CA ALA A 50 1.92 5.95 1.85
C ALA A 50 2.04 5.96 0.32
N GLY A 51 1.97 7.12 -0.33
CA GLY A 51 2.02 7.30 -1.78
C GLY A 51 0.66 7.67 -2.34
N TYR A 52 0.57 8.12 -3.59
CA TYR A 52 -0.71 8.42 -4.23
C TYR A 52 -0.57 8.42 -5.75
N VAL A 53 -1.71 8.34 -6.44
CA VAL A 53 -1.77 8.30 -7.90
C VAL A 53 -2.73 9.36 -8.41
N ILE A 54 -2.35 10.01 -9.51
CA ILE A 54 -3.16 10.92 -10.30
C ILE A 54 -3.29 10.28 -11.67
N VAL A 55 -4.45 9.66 -11.90
CA VAL A 55 -4.76 8.92 -13.13
C VAL A 55 -6.09 9.43 -13.72
N PRO A 56 -6.34 9.25 -15.02
CA PRO A 56 -7.57 9.72 -15.67
C PRO A 56 -8.84 9.09 -15.08
N GLU A 57 -8.72 7.90 -14.51
CA GLU A 57 -9.81 7.22 -13.82
C GLU A 57 -10.05 7.84 -12.44
N GLY A 58 -10.95 8.84 -12.40
CA GLY A 58 -11.20 9.66 -11.21
C GLY A 58 -11.68 8.91 -9.96
N ALA A 59 -12.10 7.64 -10.08
CA ALA A 59 -12.53 6.83 -8.94
C ALA A 59 -11.37 6.17 -8.17
N VAL A 60 -10.17 6.05 -8.77
CA VAL A 60 -9.04 5.32 -8.18
C VAL A 60 -8.51 6.04 -6.94
N ALA A 61 -8.13 7.31 -7.05
CA ALA A 61 -7.55 8.05 -5.94
C ALA A 61 -8.48 8.17 -4.72
N PRO A 62 -9.79 8.50 -4.88
CA PRO A 62 -10.73 8.50 -3.76
C PRO A 62 -10.89 7.13 -3.09
N LEU A 63 -10.90 6.03 -3.86
CA LEU A 63 -11.01 4.68 -3.30
C LEU A 63 -9.77 4.32 -2.47
N VAL A 64 -8.57 4.57 -3.00
CA VAL A 64 -7.31 4.32 -2.28
C VAL A 64 -7.26 5.13 -0.98
N ALA A 65 -7.62 6.42 -1.04
CA ALA A 65 -7.66 7.28 0.14
C ALA A 65 -8.68 6.79 1.18
N ARG A 66 -9.86 6.33 0.74
CA ARG A 66 -10.88 5.74 1.61
C ARG A 66 -10.36 4.48 2.31
N LEU A 67 -9.81 3.52 1.57
CA LEU A 67 -9.35 2.24 2.13
C LEU A 67 -8.23 2.42 3.15
N ARG A 68 -7.31 3.36 2.90
CA ARG A 68 -6.28 3.76 3.87
C ARG A 68 -6.86 4.41 5.11
N SER A 69 -7.86 5.27 4.93
CA SER A 69 -8.58 5.87 6.06
C SER A 69 -9.29 4.80 6.89
N ASP A 70 -9.97 3.84 6.25
CA ASP A 70 -10.61 2.70 6.92
C ASP A 70 -9.56 1.90 7.72
N ALA A 71 -8.38 1.62 7.13
CA ALA A 71 -7.30 0.92 7.83
C ALA A 71 -6.79 1.69 9.07
N LEU A 72 -6.56 3.01 8.96
CA LEU A 72 -6.14 3.85 10.10
C LEU A 72 -7.18 3.91 11.22
N ILE A 73 -8.46 3.87 10.88
CA ILE A 73 -9.54 3.87 11.86
C ILE A 73 -9.57 2.51 12.57
N LEU A 74 -9.53 1.42 11.79
CA LEU A 74 -9.68 0.06 12.30
C LEU A 74 -8.46 -0.41 13.08
N SER A 75 -7.26 0.12 12.81
CA SER A 75 -6.05 -0.22 13.58
C SER A 75 -6.13 0.13 15.08
N GLY A 76 -7.08 0.98 15.48
CA GLY A 76 -7.39 1.25 16.89
C GLY A 76 -8.28 0.20 17.58
N TYR A 77 -8.77 -0.80 16.84
CA TYR A 77 -9.67 -1.87 17.30
C TYR A 77 -8.98 -3.23 17.24
N GLU A 78 -9.62 -4.24 17.86
CA GLU A 78 -9.16 -5.63 17.78
C GLU A 78 -9.24 -6.15 16.33
N ILE A 79 -8.37 -7.10 15.97
CA ILE A 79 -8.23 -7.57 14.58
C ILE A 79 -9.53 -8.21 14.06
N GLU A 80 -10.32 -8.81 14.94
CA GLU A 80 -11.64 -9.36 14.63
C GLU A 80 -12.61 -8.32 14.04
N ASP A 81 -12.38 -7.03 14.32
CA ASP A 81 -13.18 -5.92 13.80
C ASP A 81 -12.61 -5.34 12.49
N TRP A 82 -11.45 -5.81 12.01
CA TRP A 82 -10.78 -5.28 10.81
C TRP A 82 -11.44 -5.79 9.53
N ALA A 83 -12.60 -5.22 9.19
CA ALA A 83 -13.31 -5.43 7.93
C ALA A 83 -13.12 -4.24 6.97
N ILE A 84 -12.04 -4.25 6.17
CA ILE A 84 -11.69 -3.12 5.30
C ILE A 84 -12.37 -3.23 3.93
N GLY A 85 -13.12 -2.20 3.53
CA GLY A 85 -13.86 -2.16 2.28
C GLY A 85 -15.03 -3.16 2.23
N ALA A 86 -15.30 -3.73 1.06
CA ALA A 86 -16.47 -4.61 0.86
C ALA A 86 -16.33 -6.04 1.40
N GLY A 87 -15.40 -6.32 2.32
CA GLY A 87 -15.25 -7.65 2.92
C GLY A 87 -13.83 -8.14 3.16
N GLY A 88 -12.84 -7.26 3.31
CA GLY A 88 -11.51 -7.68 3.76
C GLY A 88 -11.52 -8.07 5.24
N ASP A 89 -11.99 -9.27 5.56
CA ASP A 89 -11.97 -9.86 6.91
C ASP A 89 -10.54 -10.23 7.28
N CYS A 90 -9.81 -9.26 7.84
CA CYS A 90 -8.39 -9.45 8.14
C CYS A 90 -8.14 -10.49 9.25
N ALA A 91 -9.17 -10.88 10.02
CA ALA A 91 -9.03 -11.93 11.02
C ALA A 91 -8.92 -13.32 10.38
N ASN A 92 -9.63 -13.56 9.26
CA ASN A 92 -9.68 -14.86 8.60
C ASN A 92 -9.03 -14.87 7.20
N ASP A 93 -8.60 -13.72 6.68
CA ASP A 93 -7.96 -13.57 5.38
C ASP A 93 -6.50 -13.12 5.52
N PRO A 94 -5.52 -14.05 5.39
CA PRO A 94 -4.10 -13.74 5.48
C PRO A 94 -3.62 -12.68 4.49
N VAL A 95 -4.19 -12.64 3.27
CA VAL A 95 -3.79 -11.65 2.26
C VAL A 95 -4.26 -10.26 2.69
N ALA A 96 -5.54 -10.12 3.07
CA ALA A 96 -6.08 -8.84 3.53
C ALA A 96 -5.31 -8.31 4.75
N TYR A 97 -4.99 -9.19 5.71
CA TYR A 97 -4.21 -8.84 6.89
C TYR A 97 -2.83 -8.26 6.53
N ILE A 98 -2.06 -8.97 5.69
CA ILE A 98 -0.70 -8.56 5.33
C ILE A 98 -0.69 -7.23 4.57
N LEU A 99 -1.59 -7.08 3.58
CA LEU A 99 -1.72 -5.84 2.82
C LEU A 99 -2.11 -4.67 3.71
N THR A 100 -2.97 -4.90 4.71
CA THR A 100 -3.34 -3.87 5.70
C THR A 100 -2.14 -3.43 6.53
N LEU A 101 -1.33 -4.37 7.04
CA LEU A 101 -0.12 -4.05 7.80
C LEU A 101 0.88 -3.23 6.98
N GLN A 102 1.06 -3.56 5.71
CA GLN A 102 1.93 -2.79 4.81
C GLN A 102 1.44 -1.34 4.71
N GLU A 103 0.15 -1.12 4.47
CA GLU A 103 -0.39 0.23 4.33
C GLU A 103 -0.30 1.04 5.64
N LEU A 104 -0.57 0.42 6.79
CA LEU A 104 -0.40 1.06 8.09
C LEU A 104 1.04 1.55 8.30
N LEU A 105 2.03 0.69 8.07
CA LEU A 105 3.45 1.06 8.16
C LEU A 105 3.84 2.16 7.17
N ARG A 106 3.29 2.14 5.95
CA ARG A 106 3.53 3.18 4.94
C ARG A 106 2.93 4.53 5.34
N MET A 107 1.80 4.53 6.03
CA MET A 107 1.19 5.73 6.61
C MET A 107 1.91 6.21 7.89
N GLY A 108 2.89 5.44 8.39
CA GLY A 108 3.71 5.80 9.54
C GLY A 108 3.24 5.25 10.87
N GLU A 109 2.24 4.36 10.87
CA GLU A 109 1.84 3.63 12.07
C GLU A 109 2.96 2.70 12.54
N LYS A 110 3.01 2.47 13.85
CA LYS A 110 3.97 1.55 14.46
C LYS A 110 3.24 0.27 14.86
N LEU A 111 3.73 -0.86 14.37
CA LEU A 111 3.20 -2.19 14.73
C LEU A 111 3.79 -2.72 16.06
N THR A 112 4.86 -2.08 16.56
CA THR A 112 5.52 -2.43 17.82
C THR A 112 5.48 -1.22 18.76
N GLY A 113 5.02 -1.43 20.00
CA GLY A 113 5.01 -0.37 21.02
C GLY A 113 4.25 -0.72 22.30
N GLU A 114 4.70 -0.14 23.41
CA GLU A 114 4.13 -0.25 24.78
C GLU A 114 2.78 0.48 24.94
N LEU A 115 1.95 0.53 23.90
CA LEU A 115 0.54 0.82 24.12
C LEU A 115 -0.02 -0.45 24.76
N THR A 116 -0.26 -0.37 26.06
CA THR A 116 -0.79 -1.40 26.98
C THR A 116 -2.13 -2.04 26.55
N HIS A 117 -2.56 -1.82 25.32
CA HIS A 117 -3.79 -2.31 24.71
C HIS A 117 -3.60 -3.01 23.35
N ILE A 118 -2.39 -3.08 22.77
CA ILE A 118 -2.14 -3.93 21.59
C ILE A 118 -1.92 -5.37 22.09
N ARG A 119 -2.94 -6.21 21.97
CA ARG A 119 -2.95 -7.61 22.44
C ARG A 119 -2.35 -8.61 21.47
N VAL A 120 -2.04 -8.20 20.24
CA VAL A 120 -1.59 -9.10 19.18
C VAL A 120 -0.11 -8.89 18.88
N ASP A 121 0.65 -9.99 18.96
CA ASP A 121 1.99 -10.06 18.43
C ASP A 121 1.91 -10.11 16.89
N HIS A 122 2.01 -8.92 16.27
CA HIS A 122 1.93 -8.77 14.81
C HIS A 122 3.03 -9.55 14.08
N ALA A 123 4.21 -9.72 14.68
CA ALA A 123 5.29 -10.48 14.06
C ALA A 123 4.96 -11.98 14.02
N ALA A 124 4.50 -12.53 15.14
CA ALA A 124 4.06 -13.93 15.22
C ALA A 124 2.86 -14.21 14.30
N ARG A 125 1.86 -13.30 14.28
CA ARG A 125 0.68 -13.43 13.42
C ARG A 125 1.05 -13.33 11.94
N LEU A 126 1.91 -12.39 11.56
CA LEU A 126 2.41 -12.27 10.18
C LEU A 126 3.11 -13.55 9.73
N ALA A 127 3.97 -14.13 10.58
CA ALA A 127 4.66 -15.39 10.28
C ALA A 127 3.66 -16.53 10.04
N GLN A 128 2.61 -16.62 10.87
CA GLN A 128 1.54 -17.60 10.69
C GLN A 128 0.77 -17.39 9.38
N CYS A 129 0.43 -16.14 9.04
CA CYS A 129 -0.23 -15.81 7.77
C CYS A 129 0.62 -16.23 6.57
N VAL A 130 1.92 -15.91 6.58
CA VAL A 130 2.86 -16.32 5.52
C VAL A 130 2.96 -17.85 5.43
N GLU A 131 3.09 -18.55 6.55
CA GLU A 131 3.15 -20.01 6.57
C GLU A 131 1.90 -20.65 5.94
N THR A 132 0.71 -20.14 6.28
CA THR A 132 -0.57 -20.58 5.69
C THR A 132 -0.56 -20.37 4.17
N LEU A 133 -0.24 -19.15 3.70
CA LEU A 133 -0.20 -18.85 2.27
C LEU A 133 0.77 -19.74 1.51
N LEU A 134 1.97 -19.97 2.05
CA LEU A 134 2.96 -20.86 1.45
C LEU A 134 2.46 -22.31 1.41
N LYS A 135 1.87 -22.82 2.50
CA LYS A 135 1.37 -24.21 2.58
C LYS A 135 0.24 -24.47 1.60
N ASP A 136 -0.72 -23.56 1.52
CA ASP A 136 -1.92 -23.71 0.70
C ASP A 136 -1.59 -23.63 -0.80
N ASN A 137 -0.56 -22.85 -1.16
CA ASN A 137 -0.20 -22.61 -2.55
C ASN A 137 1.03 -23.41 -3.04
N LYS A 138 1.67 -24.22 -2.19
CA LYS A 138 2.91 -24.97 -2.57
C LYS A 138 2.75 -25.92 -3.77
N LYS A 139 1.53 -26.35 -4.08
CA LYS A 139 1.20 -27.25 -5.21
C LYS A 139 0.41 -26.55 -6.31
N ALA A 140 0.14 -25.25 -6.19
CA ALA A 140 -0.61 -24.51 -7.19
C ALA A 140 0.20 -24.43 -8.49
N SER A 141 -0.42 -24.77 -9.62
CA SER A 141 0.20 -24.63 -10.94
C SER A 141 0.39 -23.18 -11.36
N ILE A 142 -0.45 -22.30 -10.84
CA ILE A 142 -0.39 -20.85 -10.97
C ILE A 142 -0.73 -20.22 -9.63
N LEU A 143 0.10 -19.29 -9.16
CA LEU A 143 -0.11 -18.63 -7.88
C LEU A 143 -1.15 -17.52 -8.03
N PRO A 144 -2.11 -17.32 -7.11
CA PRO A 144 -2.98 -16.16 -7.16
C PRO A 144 -2.18 -14.85 -7.09
N TRP A 145 -2.60 -13.85 -7.87
CA TRP A 145 -1.90 -12.57 -7.97
C TRP A 145 -1.78 -11.86 -6.62
N ASP A 146 -2.83 -11.93 -5.80
CA ASP A 146 -2.91 -11.25 -4.51
C ASP A 146 -2.07 -11.96 -3.44
N VAL A 147 -1.90 -13.28 -3.55
CA VAL A 147 -0.92 -14.03 -2.74
C VAL A 147 0.51 -13.61 -3.07
N GLU A 148 0.85 -13.47 -4.35
CA GLU A 148 2.17 -12.95 -4.77
C GLU A 148 2.43 -11.55 -4.19
N ARG A 149 1.43 -10.66 -4.28
CA ARG A 149 1.51 -9.31 -3.70
C ARG A 149 1.64 -9.33 -2.18
N ALA A 150 0.89 -10.20 -1.49
CA ALA A 150 0.98 -10.35 -0.05
C ALA A 150 2.36 -10.84 0.40
N LEU A 151 3.02 -11.74 -0.35
CA LEU A 151 4.37 -12.19 0.00
C LEU A 151 5.43 -11.09 -0.15
N PHE A 152 5.31 -10.22 -1.16
CA PHE A 152 6.15 -9.01 -1.24
C PHE A 152 5.86 -8.03 -0.10
N ALA A 153 4.58 -7.84 0.24
CA ALA A 153 4.16 -7.01 1.37
C ALA A 153 4.70 -7.57 2.70
N ALA A 154 4.68 -8.88 2.90
CA ALA A 154 5.23 -9.51 4.10
C ALA A 154 6.73 -9.26 4.26
N GLN A 155 7.51 -9.34 3.17
CA GLN A 155 8.93 -8.97 3.17
C GLN A 155 9.14 -7.53 3.65
N PHE A 156 8.34 -6.60 3.12
CA PHE A 156 8.36 -5.20 3.57
C PHE A 156 8.03 -5.09 5.07
N VAL A 157 6.94 -5.72 5.52
CA VAL A 157 6.48 -5.61 6.91
C VAL A 157 7.52 -6.18 7.88
N PHE A 158 8.09 -7.36 7.60
CA PHE A 158 9.16 -7.94 8.41
C PHE A 158 10.39 -7.03 8.47
N ALA A 159 10.89 -6.54 7.34
CA ALA A 159 12.04 -5.62 7.32
C ALA A 159 11.77 -4.34 8.13
N ARG A 160 10.54 -3.79 8.07
CA ARG A 160 10.16 -2.61 8.88
C ARG A 160 10.03 -2.89 10.38
N MET A 161 9.80 -4.14 10.76
CA MET A 161 9.84 -4.58 12.16
C MET A 161 11.27 -4.94 12.64
N GLY A 162 12.27 -4.90 11.75
CA GLY A 162 13.65 -5.31 12.05
C GLY A 162 13.87 -6.81 11.96
N GLU A 163 12.93 -7.56 11.38
CA GLU A 163 12.98 -9.01 11.21
C GLU A 163 13.57 -9.36 9.82
N ASP A 164 14.78 -8.88 9.52
CA ASP A 164 15.40 -9.01 8.19
C ASP A 164 15.52 -10.48 7.74
N ARG A 165 15.86 -11.38 8.66
CA ARG A 165 15.93 -12.81 8.38
C ARG A 165 14.58 -13.40 7.96
N ALA A 166 13.49 -12.97 8.61
CA ALA A 166 12.16 -13.44 8.25
C ALA A 166 11.78 -12.92 6.85
N ALA A 167 12.12 -11.66 6.53
CA ALA A 167 11.93 -11.11 5.19
C ALA A 167 12.67 -11.93 4.12
N ASP A 168 13.95 -12.25 4.36
CA ASP A 168 14.76 -13.08 3.46
C ASP A 168 14.19 -14.50 3.29
N ASP A 169 13.72 -15.11 4.38
CA ASP A 169 13.09 -16.44 4.36
C ASP A 169 11.79 -16.42 3.52
N VAL A 170 10.99 -15.35 3.59
CA VAL A 170 9.80 -15.17 2.72
C VAL A 170 10.21 -15.06 1.26
N ALA A 171 11.21 -14.23 0.94
CA ALA A 171 11.69 -14.06 -0.43
C ALA A 171 12.21 -15.39 -1.01
N ALA A 172 13.01 -16.12 -0.23
CA ALA A 172 13.54 -17.43 -0.62
C ALA A 172 12.44 -18.48 -0.80
N ALA A 173 11.40 -18.46 0.02
CA ALA A 173 10.25 -19.35 -0.13
C ALA A 173 9.41 -19.01 -1.37
N GLN A 174 9.18 -17.72 -1.63
CA GLN A 174 8.42 -17.23 -2.78
C GLN A 174 9.05 -17.65 -4.11
N LEU A 175 10.39 -17.65 -4.20
CA LEU A 175 11.12 -18.12 -5.39
C LEU A 175 10.81 -19.58 -5.77
N ARG A 176 10.31 -20.40 -4.83
CA ARG A 176 9.96 -21.81 -5.06
C ARG A 176 8.53 -22.02 -5.54
N LEU A 177 7.70 -20.98 -5.51
CA LEU A 177 6.32 -21.04 -5.98
C LEU A 177 6.23 -20.90 -7.50
N SER A 178 5.13 -21.36 -8.09
CA SER A 178 4.80 -21.12 -9.49
C SER A 178 4.65 -19.62 -9.79
N GLY A 179 4.66 -19.27 -11.07
CA GLY A 179 4.40 -17.90 -11.52
C GLY A 179 3.01 -17.42 -11.12
N ALA A 180 2.88 -16.13 -10.86
CA ALA A 180 1.62 -15.52 -10.47
C ALA A 180 0.67 -15.33 -11.66
N ALA A 181 -0.62 -15.44 -11.38
CA ALA A 181 -1.68 -15.05 -12.29
C ALA A 181 -1.70 -13.53 -12.50
N GLU A 182 -2.34 -13.11 -13.59
CA GLU A 182 -2.66 -11.70 -13.83
C GLU A 182 -3.65 -11.18 -12.76
N PRO A 183 -3.52 -9.91 -12.32
CA PRO A 183 -4.57 -9.25 -11.57
C PRO A 183 -5.88 -9.24 -12.36
N PRO A 184 -7.04 -9.36 -11.69
CA PRO A 184 -8.33 -9.39 -12.35
C PRO A 184 -8.58 -8.11 -13.16
N ASN A 185 -9.41 -8.19 -14.19
CA ASN A 185 -9.77 -7.02 -15.00
C ASN A 185 -10.62 -6.01 -14.22
N VAL A 186 -11.37 -6.49 -13.23
CA VAL A 186 -12.17 -5.65 -12.33
C VAL A 186 -11.36 -5.42 -11.06
N MET A 187 -11.19 -4.15 -10.71
CA MET A 187 -10.51 -3.76 -9.48
C MET A 187 -11.28 -4.29 -8.25
N PRO A 188 -10.59 -4.91 -7.27
CA PRO A 188 -11.19 -5.25 -5.99
C PRO A 188 -11.76 -4.04 -5.26
N THR A 189 -12.61 -4.26 -4.26
CA THR A 189 -13.25 -3.21 -3.46
C THR A 189 -12.88 -3.24 -1.98
N ASP A 190 -11.92 -4.10 -1.62
CA ASP A 190 -11.30 -4.21 -0.30
C ASP A 190 -9.86 -3.67 -0.35
N ILE A 191 -9.06 -3.95 0.69
CA ILE A 191 -7.65 -3.52 0.77
C ILE A 191 -6.80 -3.94 -0.44
N ARG A 192 -7.17 -5.02 -1.15
CA ARG A 192 -6.44 -5.47 -2.35
C ARG A 192 -6.54 -4.48 -3.50
N ALA A 193 -7.51 -3.57 -3.50
CA ALA A 193 -7.62 -2.53 -4.52
C ALA A 193 -6.34 -1.68 -4.60
N ILE A 194 -5.70 -1.39 -3.47
CA ILE A 194 -4.45 -0.64 -3.42
C ILE A 194 -3.35 -1.44 -4.10
N ALA A 195 -3.13 -2.69 -3.68
CA ALA A 195 -2.14 -3.57 -4.30
C ALA A 195 -2.40 -3.82 -5.79
N TRP A 196 -3.67 -3.85 -6.21
CA TRP A 196 -4.07 -3.99 -7.60
C TRP A 196 -3.66 -2.77 -8.44
N VAL A 197 -3.92 -1.55 -7.93
CA VAL A 197 -3.50 -0.30 -8.59
C VAL A 197 -1.99 -0.27 -8.69
N GLU A 198 -1.28 -0.56 -7.60
CA GLU A 198 0.17 -0.56 -7.59
C GLU A 198 0.77 -1.58 -8.56
N GLU A 199 0.25 -2.82 -8.60
CA GLU A 199 0.72 -3.84 -9.53
C GLU A 199 0.54 -3.46 -11.02
N LYS A 200 -0.44 -2.59 -11.35
CA LYS A 200 -0.58 -2.05 -12.71
C LYS A 200 0.40 -0.92 -13.02
N MET A 201 0.84 -0.17 -12.00
CA MET A 201 1.71 1.01 -12.13
C MET A 201 3.18 0.69 -11.94
N VAL A 202 3.52 -0.04 -10.87
CA VAL A 202 4.85 -0.41 -10.40
C VAL A 202 4.80 -1.83 -9.85
N ALA A 203 5.25 -2.81 -10.64
CA ALA A 203 5.25 -4.22 -10.28
C ALA A 203 6.67 -4.67 -9.86
N VAL A 204 6.81 -5.10 -8.61
CA VAL A 204 8.06 -5.70 -8.10
C VAL A 204 8.17 -7.14 -8.62
N GLN A 205 9.34 -7.49 -9.13
CA GLN A 205 9.67 -8.82 -9.60
C GLN A 205 10.47 -9.58 -8.55
N ARG A 206 10.42 -10.92 -8.60
CA ARG A 206 11.12 -11.77 -7.62
C ARG A 206 12.65 -11.65 -7.67
N ASP A 207 13.21 -11.16 -8.77
CA ASP A 207 14.64 -10.87 -8.91
C ASP A 207 15.04 -9.49 -8.35
N GLY A 208 14.09 -8.77 -7.75
CA GLY A 208 14.29 -7.42 -7.21
C GLY A 208 14.21 -6.31 -8.25
N SER A 209 13.98 -6.62 -9.53
CA SER A 209 13.69 -5.61 -10.54
C SER A 209 12.26 -5.06 -10.40
N VAL A 210 12.03 -3.90 -10.98
CA VAL A 210 10.75 -3.19 -10.91
C VAL A 210 10.29 -2.82 -12.31
N GLN A 211 9.02 -3.10 -12.61
CA GLN A 211 8.41 -2.74 -13.87
C GLN A 211 7.46 -1.56 -13.69
N ILE A 212 7.69 -0.47 -14.41
CA ILE A 212 6.76 0.66 -14.49
C ILE A 212 5.82 0.41 -15.67
N PHE A 213 4.51 0.35 -15.42
CA PHE A 213 3.51 -0.06 -16.41
C PHE A 213 3.89 -1.33 -17.18
N GLY A 214 4.41 -2.34 -16.47
CA GLY A 214 4.89 -3.58 -17.08
C GLY A 214 3.85 -4.29 -17.96
N ARG A 215 2.56 -4.04 -17.70
CA ARG A 215 1.41 -4.61 -18.41
C ARG A 215 0.81 -3.68 -19.49
N GLY A 216 1.47 -2.57 -19.79
CA GLY A 216 0.98 -1.56 -20.73
C GLY A 216 0.21 -0.43 -20.04
N ILE A 217 0.23 0.75 -20.65
CA ILE A 217 -0.67 1.86 -20.29
C ILE A 217 -2.03 1.61 -20.98
N PRO A 218 -3.18 1.80 -20.31
CA PRO A 218 -4.47 1.75 -20.97
C PRO A 218 -4.58 2.77 -22.12
N ARG A 219 -5.00 2.34 -23.32
CA ARG A 219 -5.15 3.24 -24.49
C ARG A 219 -6.09 4.41 -24.24
N LEU A 220 -7.08 4.24 -23.36
CA LEU A 220 -8.00 5.30 -22.93
C LEU A 220 -7.31 6.44 -22.18
N TRP A 221 -6.06 6.26 -21.74
CA TRP A 221 -5.27 7.29 -21.03
C TRP A 221 -4.35 8.07 -21.98
N LEU A 222 -4.36 7.79 -23.28
CA LEU A 222 -3.61 8.54 -24.27
C LEU A 222 -3.93 10.04 -24.18
N GLY A 223 -2.90 10.86 -24.08
CA GLY A 223 -2.99 12.32 -24.01
C GLY A 223 -3.28 12.87 -22.62
N ALA A 224 -3.63 12.03 -21.64
CA ALA A 224 -3.84 12.48 -20.27
C ALA A 224 -2.54 12.33 -19.45
N ASN A 225 -2.11 13.40 -18.80
CA ASN A 225 -0.92 13.34 -17.93
C ASN A 225 -1.22 12.45 -16.70
N LEU A 226 -0.23 11.67 -16.28
CA LEU A 226 -0.33 10.80 -15.11
C LEU A 226 0.83 11.07 -14.16
N GLU A 227 0.58 10.86 -12.88
CA GLU A 227 1.61 10.94 -11.84
C GLU A 227 1.36 9.87 -10.79
N CYS A 228 2.44 9.22 -10.37
CA CYS A 228 2.45 8.27 -9.27
C CYS A 228 3.55 8.72 -8.31
N HIS A 229 3.25 8.74 -7.02
CA HIS A 229 4.15 9.23 -5.99
C HIS A 229 4.35 8.16 -4.95
N ARG A 230 5.60 7.80 -4.67
CA ARG A 230 6.03 6.86 -3.63
C ARG A 230 5.29 5.51 -3.66
N VAL A 231 5.11 4.94 -4.85
CA VAL A 231 4.56 3.58 -4.98
C VAL A 231 5.60 2.58 -4.47
N SER A 232 5.15 1.61 -3.66
CA SER A 232 6.04 0.63 -3.04
C SER A 232 6.72 -0.24 -4.11
N ALA A 233 8.05 -0.23 -4.13
CA ALA A 233 8.88 -0.91 -5.12
C ALA A 233 9.83 -1.95 -4.49
N GLY A 234 9.53 -2.37 -3.27
CA GLY A 234 10.29 -3.34 -2.49
C GLY A 234 10.27 -2.96 -1.00
N PRO A 235 10.97 -3.73 -0.14
CA PRO A 235 11.04 -3.43 1.30
C PRO A 235 11.65 -2.05 1.63
N LEU A 236 12.61 -1.62 0.81
CA LEU A 236 13.42 -0.41 1.03
C LEU A 236 13.26 0.65 -0.05
N HIS A 237 12.43 0.40 -1.07
CA HIS A 237 12.36 1.22 -2.27
C HIS A 237 10.96 1.75 -2.52
N THR A 238 10.89 2.99 -2.99
CA THR A 238 9.67 3.53 -3.59
C THR A 238 9.99 4.17 -4.92
N VAL A 239 9.07 4.07 -5.87
CA VAL A 239 9.17 4.72 -7.18
C VAL A 239 8.10 5.79 -7.29
N SER A 240 8.52 7.00 -7.67
CA SER A 240 7.65 8.07 -8.15
C SER A 240 7.89 8.22 -9.64
N PHE A 241 6.85 8.45 -10.43
CA PHE A 241 7.00 8.71 -11.85
C PHE A 241 5.87 9.57 -12.40
N GLY A 242 6.14 10.23 -13.52
CA GLY A 242 5.16 10.95 -14.31
C GLY A 242 5.18 10.50 -15.75
N ILE A 243 4.00 10.47 -16.38
CA ILE A 243 3.86 10.29 -17.83
C ILE A 243 3.40 11.60 -18.45
N ARG A 244 4.08 12.00 -19.53
CA ARG A 244 3.71 13.08 -20.45
C ARG A 244 3.65 12.53 -21.87
N TRP A 245 2.87 13.13 -22.75
CA TRP A 245 2.63 12.57 -24.09
C TRP A 245 3.34 13.37 -25.19
N HIS A 246 4.05 12.67 -26.07
CA HIS A 246 4.61 13.18 -27.32
C HIS A 246 3.99 12.40 -28.48
N GLY A 247 2.81 12.84 -28.94
CA GLY A 247 1.97 12.02 -29.80
C GLY A 247 1.50 10.77 -29.07
N GLU A 248 1.67 9.60 -29.67
CA GLU A 248 1.34 8.31 -29.04
C GLU A 248 2.45 7.77 -28.12
N LYS A 249 3.61 8.42 -28.08
CA LYS A 249 4.76 7.99 -27.26
C LYS A 249 4.72 8.64 -25.87
N PRO A 250 4.71 7.86 -24.78
CA PRO A 250 4.76 8.39 -23.44
C PRO A 250 6.21 8.70 -23.05
N ALA A 251 6.47 9.95 -22.67
CA ALA A 251 7.66 10.36 -21.95
C ALA A 251 7.49 10.01 -20.47
N LEU A 252 8.35 9.12 -19.99
CA LEU A 252 8.43 8.67 -18.61
C LEU A 252 9.50 9.48 -17.89
N LEU A 253 9.12 10.14 -16.81
CA LEU A 253 10.03 10.76 -15.84
C LEU A 253 9.94 9.98 -14.55
N TRP A 254 11.06 9.62 -13.92
CA TRP A 254 11.04 8.81 -12.70
C TRP A 254 12.01 9.31 -11.64
N GLU A 255 11.71 8.92 -10.40
CA GLU A 255 12.54 9.03 -9.22
C GLU A 255 12.40 7.76 -8.38
N VAL A 256 13.52 7.20 -7.91
CA VAL A 256 13.60 6.06 -7.03
C VAL A 256 14.22 6.50 -5.72
N ALA A 257 13.49 6.31 -4.62
CA ALA A 257 14.01 6.47 -3.28
C ALA A 257 14.39 5.09 -2.71
N GLY A 258 15.49 5.03 -1.96
CA GLY A 258 16.03 3.80 -1.36
C GLY A 258 17.50 3.56 -1.74
N PRO A 259 18.07 2.40 -1.39
CA PRO A 259 19.41 2.01 -1.82
C PRO A 259 19.59 2.04 -3.36
N ALA A 260 20.77 2.42 -3.84
CA ALA A 260 21.04 2.48 -5.28
C ALA A 260 21.01 1.09 -5.95
N GLY A 261 20.71 1.05 -7.24
CA GLY A 261 20.88 -0.14 -8.08
C GLY A 261 19.63 -0.97 -8.38
N VAL A 262 18.43 -0.50 -8.03
CA VAL A 262 17.19 -1.14 -8.50
C VAL A 262 17.06 -0.98 -10.00
N LYS A 263 16.87 -2.10 -10.69
CA LYS A 263 16.65 -2.12 -12.14
C LYS A 263 15.19 -1.83 -12.45
N LEU A 264 14.94 -0.73 -13.15
CA LEU A 264 13.67 -0.37 -13.75
C LEU A 264 13.55 -0.92 -15.17
N SER A 265 12.33 -1.28 -15.57
CA SER A 265 11.96 -1.60 -16.96
C SER A 265 10.51 -1.19 -17.22
N ALA A 266 10.09 -1.17 -18.49
CA ALA A 266 8.75 -0.71 -18.89
C ALA A 266 7.85 -1.84 -19.42
N GLY A 267 8.30 -3.09 -19.36
CA GLY A 267 7.56 -4.28 -19.80
C GLY A 267 6.94 -4.11 -21.19
N LEU A 268 5.63 -4.30 -21.30
CA LEU A 268 4.90 -4.17 -22.58
C LEU A 268 4.92 -2.75 -23.16
N CYS A 269 5.13 -1.70 -22.37
CA CYS A 269 5.22 -0.33 -22.92
C CYS A 269 6.48 -0.11 -23.74
N ASP A 270 7.58 -0.76 -23.34
CA ASP A 270 8.85 -0.77 -24.06
C ASP A 270 9.72 -1.93 -23.52
N PRO A 271 9.74 -3.09 -24.20
CA PRO A 271 10.52 -4.24 -23.77
C PRO A 271 12.04 -4.01 -23.85
N THR A 272 12.48 -2.96 -24.54
CA THR A 272 13.90 -2.67 -24.77
C THR A 272 14.47 -1.68 -23.76
N TRP A 273 13.62 -0.92 -23.08
CA TRP A 273 14.04 0.06 -22.10
C TRP A 273 14.30 -0.57 -20.72
N SER A 274 15.44 -0.18 -20.12
CA SER A 274 15.72 -0.39 -18.71
C SER A 274 16.67 0.68 -18.18
N SER A 275 16.65 0.92 -16.87
CA SER A 275 17.56 1.85 -16.19
C SER A 275 17.89 1.38 -14.78
N ILE A 276 19.05 1.79 -14.25
CA ILE A 276 19.42 1.64 -12.83
C ILE A 276 19.58 3.01 -12.14
N GLU A 277 19.31 4.09 -12.87
CA GLU A 277 19.45 5.45 -12.37
C GLU A 277 18.31 5.78 -11.41
N SER A 278 18.65 6.44 -10.30
CA SER A 278 17.67 6.86 -9.30
C SER A 278 16.74 7.95 -9.80
N THR A 279 17.09 8.67 -10.86
CA THR A 279 16.23 9.67 -11.50
C THR A 279 16.51 9.68 -12.99
N GLY A 280 15.51 10.00 -13.81
CA GLY A 280 15.76 10.25 -15.22
C GLY A 280 14.50 10.50 -16.02
N GLU A 281 14.69 10.67 -17.32
CA GLU A 281 13.62 10.79 -18.31
C GLU A 281 13.92 9.96 -19.56
N THR A 282 12.87 9.41 -20.17
CA THR A 282 12.97 8.64 -21.42
C THR A 282 11.69 8.74 -22.22
N LEU A 283 11.77 8.51 -23.52
CA LEU A 283 10.60 8.37 -24.40
C LEU A 283 10.40 6.89 -24.72
N LEU A 284 9.30 6.31 -24.25
CA LEU A 284 8.96 4.90 -24.46
C LEU A 284 8.33 4.66 -25.85
N LEU A 285 8.31 3.40 -26.29
CA LEU A 285 7.67 3.00 -27.54
C LEU A 285 6.15 3.25 -27.55
N GLY A 286 5.46 3.07 -26.42
CA GLY A 286 4.05 3.43 -26.23
C GLY A 286 3.13 2.23 -26.08
N PHE A 287 1.98 2.25 -26.74
CA PHE A 287 1.01 1.16 -26.68
C PHE A 287 1.42 0.00 -27.59
N VAL A 288 1.09 -1.23 -27.15
CA VAL A 288 1.03 -2.42 -28.00
C VAL A 288 -0.33 -2.47 -28.69
#